data_AF-A0A9W6FAH0-F1
#
_entry.id   AF-A0A9W6FAH0-F1
#
_cell.length_a   1.000
_cell.length_b   1.000
_cell.length_c   1.000
_cell.angle_alpha   90.00
_cell.angle_beta   90.00
_cell.angle_gamma   90.00
#
_symmetry.space_group_name_H-M   'P 1'
#
loop_
_entity.id
_entity.type
_entity.pdbx_description
1 polymer ?
#
loop_
_entity_poly.entity_id
_entity_poly.type
_entity_poly.pdbx_seq_one_letter_code
_entity_poly.pdbx_strand_id
1 'polypeptide(L)'
;MQTFTSDRAVDLAVLERSGFVESRHRGSAVVLEPDGAVAVELGDIGTPIFPRSTLKPFQTIAAMKAGVPLRGAQVAIASASHIGSFEQLDAVSSILTAAGLTEDALQCPPDWPEDEEVRTELVRAGRGKSRICMNCSGKHAAFLWACTENDWPTDSYLDPEHPLQRTVLETVEEFSGERVAHVGVDGCGAPLAAISLTGLARAYSTLGRAAGNLDADARAATVSQCMLDYPELVHGRGRYNTVVMEELDVVAKLGAEGVLALGTRTGWSVALKVLDGGSRANALIGLALLAHAGAVPAAAAAAVIGQVVRPVMGGSRPVGRLRLADPLLELLGPELAVARRRVDPADGTLALSAWRADPDGTPRRTVATAVRYTLEELAERVPGNSVEVRVPPFGVTQCVAGPRHTRGTPPNVVETDARTWLGLVTGAVTWPEAVASGAAVASGTRTDLADALPLFPR
;
A
#
# COMPACT_ATOMS: atom_id res chain seq x y z
N MET A 1 3.52 -30.07 -8.63
CA MET A 1 3.39 -29.17 -7.46
C MET A 1 2.43 -28.05 -7.83
N GLN A 2 1.63 -27.54 -6.89
CA GLN A 2 0.63 -26.49 -7.13
C GLN A 2 0.46 -25.60 -5.90
N THR A 3 -0.05 -24.37 -6.09
CA THR A 3 -0.48 -23.48 -5.01
C THR A 3 -1.71 -24.06 -4.27
N PHE A 4 -2.05 -23.49 -3.11
CA PHE A 4 -3.25 -23.84 -2.35
C PHE A 4 -4.54 -23.71 -3.18
N THR A 5 -5.52 -24.55 -2.87
CA THR A 5 -6.81 -24.62 -3.57
C THR A 5 -7.82 -23.61 -3.02
N SER A 6 -8.91 -23.38 -3.74
CA SER A 6 -9.91 -22.37 -3.37
C SER A 6 -10.67 -22.69 -2.08
N ASP A 7 -10.82 -23.96 -1.70
CA ASP A 7 -11.39 -24.39 -0.41
C ASP A 7 -10.47 -24.06 0.78
N ARG A 8 -9.17 -23.91 0.53
CA ARG A 8 -8.17 -23.49 1.51
C ARG A 8 -7.88 -21.99 1.50
N ALA A 9 -8.62 -21.22 0.69
CA ALA A 9 -8.53 -19.76 0.60
C ALA A 9 -9.78 -19.10 1.22
N VAL A 10 -9.61 -17.91 1.78
CA VAL A 10 -10.72 -17.11 2.33
C VAL A 10 -11.04 -15.92 1.42
N ASP A 11 -12.25 -15.38 1.50
CA ASP A 11 -12.56 -14.09 0.88
C ASP A 11 -11.78 -13.00 1.62
N LEU A 12 -10.83 -12.34 0.94
CA LEU A 12 -10.01 -11.26 1.52
C LEU A 12 -10.62 -9.89 1.25
N ALA A 13 -11.13 -9.69 0.03
CA ALA A 13 -11.76 -8.45 -0.40
C ALA A 13 -12.88 -8.71 -1.40
N VAL A 14 -13.76 -7.75 -1.57
CA VAL A 14 -14.75 -7.76 -2.65
C VAL A 14 -14.78 -6.43 -3.39
N LEU A 15 -15.10 -6.50 -4.68
CA LEU A 15 -15.39 -5.33 -5.49
C LEU A 15 -16.89 -5.13 -5.55
N GLU A 16 -17.35 -3.95 -5.14
CA GLU A 16 -18.74 -3.54 -5.19
C GLU A 16 -18.93 -2.50 -6.29
N ARG A 17 -19.93 -2.69 -7.15
CA ARG A 17 -20.38 -1.73 -8.17
C ARG A 17 -21.85 -1.47 -7.96
N SER A 18 -22.23 -0.20 -7.75
CA SER A 18 -23.61 0.24 -7.59
C SER A 18 -24.39 -0.58 -6.54
N GLY A 19 -23.74 -0.91 -5.42
CA GLY A 19 -24.31 -1.74 -4.35
C GLY A 19 -24.32 -3.26 -4.62
N PHE A 20 -23.82 -3.72 -5.77
CA PHE A 20 -23.73 -5.14 -6.12
C PHE A 20 -22.29 -5.64 -5.98
N VAL A 21 -22.09 -6.79 -5.31
CA VAL A 21 -20.79 -7.45 -5.23
C VAL A 21 -20.48 -8.13 -6.56
N GLU A 22 -19.67 -7.47 -7.39
CA GLU A 22 -19.31 -7.91 -8.75
C GLU A 22 -18.16 -8.92 -8.76
N SER A 23 -17.22 -8.83 -7.82
CA SER A 23 -16.10 -9.77 -7.75
C SER A 23 -15.67 -10.04 -6.32
N ARG A 24 -15.13 -11.24 -6.09
CA ARG A 24 -14.55 -11.67 -4.81
C ARG A 24 -13.09 -12.03 -5.02
N HIS A 25 -12.23 -11.51 -4.15
CA HIS A 25 -10.79 -11.76 -4.14
C HIS A 25 -10.48 -12.78 -3.07
N ARG A 26 -10.43 -14.06 -3.48
CA ARG A 26 -10.09 -15.17 -2.58
C ARG A 26 -8.59 -15.36 -2.51
N GLY A 27 -8.06 -15.62 -1.33
CA GLY A 27 -6.62 -15.81 -1.15
C GLY A 27 -6.24 -16.23 0.25
N SER A 28 -4.94 -16.16 0.51
CA SER A 28 -4.35 -16.34 1.82
C SER A 28 -3.48 -15.14 2.18
N ALA A 29 -3.38 -14.85 3.48
CA ALA A 29 -2.54 -13.78 4.00
C ALA A 29 -2.00 -14.17 5.39
N VAL A 30 -0.80 -13.70 5.70
CA VAL A 30 -0.16 -13.87 7.01
C VAL A 30 0.42 -12.54 7.47
N VAL A 31 0.26 -12.21 8.75
CA VAL A 31 0.98 -11.11 9.42
C VAL A 31 1.90 -11.72 10.46
N LEU A 32 3.17 -11.33 10.44
CA LEU A 32 4.13 -11.72 11.47
C LEU A 32 4.45 -10.55 12.40
N GLU A 33 4.56 -10.87 13.69
CA GLU A 33 5.14 -10.01 14.73
C GLU A 33 6.66 -9.85 14.54
N PRO A 34 7.29 -8.85 15.18
CA PRO A 34 8.74 -8.64 15.13
C PRO A 34 9.60 -9.82 15.59
N ASP A 35 9.06 -10.68 16.46
CA ASP A 35 9.71 -11.90 16.96
C ASP A 35 9.50 -13.11 16.03
N GLY A 36 8.72 -12.96 14.96
CA GLY A 36 8.40 -13.99 13.99
C GLY A 36 7.15 -14.81 14.32
N ALA A 37 6.44 -14.53 15.41
CA ALA A 37 5.15 -15.15 15.71
C ALA A 37 4.09 -14.75 14.67
N VAL A 38 3.13 -15.64 14.43
CA VAL A 38 2.00 -15.36 13.52
C VAL A 38 0.93 -14.58 14.29
N ALA A 39 0.77 -13.29 13.98
CA ALA A 39 -0.27 -12.44 14.54
C ALA A 39 -1.63 -12.65 13.86
N VAL A 40 -1.62 -12.85 12.55
CA VAL A 40 -2.81 -13.09 11.74
C VAL A 40 -2.54 -14.21 10.75
N GLU A 41 -3.46 -15.17 10.68
CA GLU A 41 -3.49 -16.25 9.70
C GLU A 41 -4.84 -16.25 8.98
N LEU A 42 -4.81 -16.16 7.65
CA LEU A 42 -5.99 -16.16 6.79
C LEU A 42 -5.76 -17.15 5.65
N GLY A 43 -6.57 -18.21 5.60
CA GLY A 43 -6.41 -19.29 4.61
C GLY A 43 -5.14 -20.12 4.82
N ASP A 44 -4.70 -20.83 3.78
CA ASP A 44 -3.48 -21.62 3.80
C ASP A 44 -2.24 -20.77 3.54
N ILE A 45 -1.43 -20.59 4.58
CA ILE A 45 -0.19 -19.80 4.57
C ILE A 45 1.07 -20.64 4.34
N GLY A 46 0.96 -21.97 4.41
CA GLY A 46 2.08 -22.91 4.39
C GLY A 46 2.33 -23.54 3.02
N THR A 47 1.30 -23.69 2.17
CA THR A 47 1.50 -24.23 0.82
C THR A 47 2.38 -23.29 -0.02
N PRO A 48 3.43 -23.81 -0.69
CA PRO A 48 4.30 -22.98 -1.52
C PRO A 48 3.56 -22.25 -2.64
N ILE A 49 3.91 -20.99 -2.81
CA ILE A 49 3.55 -20.14 -3.94
C ILE A 49 4.81 -19.72 -4.68
N PHE A 50 4.68 -19.21 -5.90
CA PHE A 50 5.74 -18.43 -6.50
C PHE A 50 5.58 -16.96 -6.08
N PRO A 51 6.51 -16.36 -5.32
CA PRO A 51 6.37 -14.97 -4.88
C PRO A 51 6.57 -13.94 -6.00
N ARG A 52 7.13 -14.37 -7.14
CA ARG A 52 7.40 -13.53 -8.33
C ARG A 52 8.29 -12.33 -7.94
N SER A 53 7.97 -11.15 -8.45
CA SER A 53 8.76 -9.92 -8.26
C SER A 53 8.99 -9.52 -6.80
N THR A 54 8.30 -10.12 -5.82
CA THR A 54 8.61 -9.89 -4.40
C THR A 54 9.97 -10.46 -3.98
N LEU A 55 10.59 -11.35 -4.78
CA LEU A 55 11.93 -11.87 -4.48
C LEU A 55 13.07 -10.95 -4.92
N LYS A 56 12.80 -9.91 -5.71
CA LYS A 56 13.86 -9.06 -6.30
C LYS A 56 14.80 -8.41 -5.27
N PRO A 57 14.35 -7.93 -4.10
CA PRO A 57 15.28 -7.45 -3.07
C PRO A 57 16.30 -8.51 -2.65
N PHE A 58 15.89 -9.77 -2.52
CA PHE A 58 16.79 -10.88 -2.16
C PHE A 58 17.70 -11.28 -3.33
N GLN A 59 17.23 -11.13 -4.57
CA GLN A 59 18.07 -11.28 -5.77
C GLN A 59 19.15 -10.19 -5.84
N THR A 60 18.82 -8.95 -5.44
CA THR A 60 19.81 -7.87 -5.27
C THR A 60 20.81 -8.19 -4.18
N ILE A 61 20.35 -8.67 -3.01
CA ILE A 61 21.25 -9.11 -1.92
C ILE A 61 22.18 -10.21 -2.41
N ALA A 62 21.69 -11.18 -3.19
CA ALA A 62 22.51 -12.26 -3.75
C ALA A 62 23.59 -11.73 -4.70
N ALA A 63 23.27 -10.79 -5.58
CA ALA A 63 24.26 -10.13 -6.44
C ALA A 63 25.31 -9.39 -5.60
N MET A 64 24.90 -8.67 -4.55
CA MET A 64 25.84 -8.02 -3.63
C MET A 64 26.69 -9.04 -2.88
N LYS A 65 26.14 -10.19 -2.47
CA LYS A 65 26.89 -11.30 -1.84
C LYS A 65 27.96 -11.86 -2.77
N ALA A 66 27.69 -11.89 -4.07
CA ALA A 66 28.66 -12.21 -5.12
C ALA A 66 29.69 -11.09 -5.40
N GLY A 67 29.77 -10.05 -4.56
CA GLY A 67 30.82 -9.02 -4.65
C GLY A 67 30.43 -7.75 -5.39
N VAL A 68 29.23 -7.69 -5.99
CA VAL A 68 28.81 -6.52 -6.78
C VAL A 68 28.67 -5.27 -5.89
N PRO A 69 29.38 -4.16 -6.17
CA PRO A 69 29.38 -2.96 -5.34
C PRO A 69 28.22 -2.00 -5.70
N LEU A 70 26.98 -2.50 -5.76
CA LEU A 70 25.78 -1.66 -6.02
C LEU A 70 25.64 -0.56 -4.96
N ARG A 71 25.26 0.66 -5.38
CA ARG A 71 25.01 1.79 -4.46
C ARG A 71 23.77 2.61 -4.85
N GLY A 72 23.08 3.15 -3.84
CA GLY A 72 21.99 4.11 -4.01
C GLY A 72 20.94 3.65 -5.04
N ALA A 73 20.76 4.46 -6.09
CA ALA A 73 19.85 4.19 -7.20
C ALA A 73 20.04 2.80 -7.85
N GLN A 74 21.27 2.28 -7.92
CA GLN A 74 21.55 0.96 -8.49
C GLN A 74 20.95 -0.18 -7.66
N VAL A 75 20.96 -0.03 -6.33
CA VAL A 75 20.37 -1.01 -5.42
C VAL A 75 18.85 -1.01 -5.55
N ALA A 76 18.25 0.18 -5.65
CA ALA A 76 16.81 0.34 -5.82
C ALA A 76 16.32 -0.23 -7.15
N ILE A 77 16.98 0.09 -8.27
CA ILE A 77 16.60 -0.41 -9.59
C ILE A 77 16.85 -1.91 -9.76
N ALA A 78 17.89 -2.47 -9.13
CA ALA A 78 18.11 -3.92 -9.10
C ALA A 78 16.96 -4.64 -8.36
N SER A 79 16.38 -4.00 -7.34
CA SER A 79 15.26 -4.53 -6.55
C SER A 79 13.89 -4.22 -7.18
N ALA A 80 13.85 -3.58 -8.35
CA ALA A 80 12.65 -2.96 -8.90
C ALA A 80 11.78 -3.88 -9.75
N SER A 81 10.50 -3.53 -9.84
CA SER A 81 9.66 -3.90 -10.99
C SER A 81 9.28 -2.59 -11.68
N HIS A 82 10.27 -2.00 -12.33
CA HIS A 82 10.21 -0.63 -12.82
C HIS A 82 9.25 -0.49 -14.01
N ILE A 83 8.66 0.69 -14.18
CA ILE A 83 7.79 0.99 -15.32
C ILE A 83 8.58 1.40 -16.58
N GLY A 84 9.89 1.61 -16.45
CA GLY A 84 10.75 2.02 -17.56
C GLY A 84 10.67 3.50 -17.86
N SER A 85 10.56 4.35 -16.82
CA SER A 85 10.77 5.80 -16.95
C SER A 85 12.23 6.10 -17.36
N PHE A 86 12.51 7.29 -17.89
CA PHE A 86 13.89 7.66 -18.26
C PHE A 86 14.88 7.50 -17.10
N GLU A 87 14.52 7.99 -15.91
CA GLU A 87 15.32 7.85 -14.68
C GLU A 87 15.63 6.37 -14.35
N GLN A 88 14.65 5.49 -14.55
CA GLN A 88 14.81 4.05 -14.30
C GLN A 88 15.70 3.40 -15.37
N LEU A 89 15.52 3.74 -16.65
CA LEU A 89 16.35 3.19 -17.74
C LEU A 89 17.81 3.64 -17.64
N ASP A 90 18.04 4.89 -17.21
CA ASP A 90 19.38 5.40 -16.92
C ASP A 90 20.03 4.65 -15.75
N ALA A 91 19.26 4.37 -14.69
CA ALA A 91 19.74 3.58 -13.56
C ALA A 91 20.14 2.15 -13.97
N VAL A 92 19.36 1.48 -14.84
CA VAL A 92 19.74 0.17 -15.40
C VAL A 92 21.00 0.27 -16.26
N SER A 93 21.07 1.29 -17.13
CA SER A 93 22.22 1.54 -18.00
C SER A 93 23.50 1.77 -17.19
N SER A 94 23.40 2.43 -16.03
CA SER A 94 24.54 2.65 -15.14
C SER A 94 25.12 1.35 -14.58
N ILE A 95 24.27 0.35 -14.30
CA ILE A 95 24.70 -0.97 -13.81
C ILE A 95 25.40 -1.73 -14.94
N LEU A 96 24.80 -1.75 -16.14
CA LEU A 96 25.40 -2.40 -17.30
C LEU A 96 26.76 -1.79 -17.66
N THR A 97 26.85 -0.45 -17.65
CA THR A 97 28.11 0.26 -17.91
C THR A 97 29.17 -0.09 -16.88
N ALA A 98 28.81 -0.16 -15.59
CA ALA A 98 29.74 -0.56 -14.53
C ALA A 98 30.22 -2.01 -14.67
N ALA A 99 29.38 -2.90 -15.23
CA ALA A 99 29.75 -4.26 -15.60
C ALA A 99 30.57 -4.36 -16.91
N GLY A 100 30.79 -3.25 -17.62
CA GLY A 100 31.44 -3.25 -18.94
C GLY A 100 30.58 -3.86 -20.06
N LEU A 101 29.26 -3.82 -19.91
CA LEU A 101 28.28 -4.44 -20.81
C LEU A 101 27.27 -3.42 -21.36
N THR A 102 26.54 -3.82 -22.40
CA THR A 102 25.43 -3.07 -22.99
C THR A 102 24.10 -3.83 -22.80
N GLU A 103 22.99 -3.24 -23.24
CA GLU A 103 21.68 -3.91 -23.19
C GLU A 103 21.60 -5.21 -23.99
N ASP A 104 22.54 -5.45 -24.92
CA ASP A 104 22.61 -6.67 -25.73
C ASP A 104 22.91 -7.93 -24.89
N ALA A 105 23.55 -7.76 -23.73
CA ALA A 105 23.81 -8.85 -22.79
C ALA A 105 22.58 -9.28 -21.98
N LEU A 106 21.52 -8.46 -21.96
CA LEU A 106 20.29 -8.80 -21.26
C LEU A 106 19.60 -10.00 -21.94
N GLN A 107 19.09 -10.93 -21.15
CA GLN A 107 18.37 -12.11 -21.63
C GLN A 107 16.88 -12.07 -21.28
N CYS A 108 16.43 -11.10 -20.47
CA CYS A 108 15.01 -10.82 -20.31
C CYS A 108 14.39 -10.46 -21.67
N PRO A 109 13.12 -10.83 -21.92
CA PRO A 109 12.48 -10.59 -23.21
C PRO A 109 12.42 -9.08 -23.51
N PRO A 110 12.50 -8.66 -24.80
CA PRO A 110 12.27 -7.28 -25.15
C PRO A 110 10.82 -6.88 -24.84
N ASP A 111 10.62 -5.70 -24.27
CA ASP A 111 9.28 -5.19 -23.99
C ASP A 111 9.14 -3.69 -24.25
N TRP A 112 7.90 -3.19 -24.19
CA TRP A 112 7.63 -1.76 -24.10
C TRP A 112 7.75 -1.30 -22.63
N PRO A 113 8.16 -0.06 -22.36
CA PRO A 113 8.00 0.50 -21.03
C PRO A 113 6.50 0.61 -20.70
N GLU A 114 6.16 0.38 -19.44
CA GLU A 114 4.83 0.62 -18.90
C GLU A 114 4.56 2.13 -18.71
N ASP A 115 5.63 2.93 -18.63
CA ASP A 115 5.57 4.38 -18.65
C ASP A 115 5.05 4.88 -20.02
N GLU A 116 3.92 5.59 -20.00
CA GLU A 116 3.22 6.01 -21.21
C GLU A 116 3.97 7.11 -21.98
N GLU A 117 4.68 8.00 -21.27
CA GLU A 117 5.45 9.07 -21.88
C GLU A 117 6.65 8.49 -22.64
N VAL A 118 7.44 7.64 -21.97
CA VAL A 118 8.59 6.97 -22.60
C VAL A 118 8.14 6.09 -23.75
N ARG A 119 7.03 5.35 -23.59
CA ARG A 119 6.48 4.52 -24.67
C ARG A 119 6.10 5.37 -25.88
N THR A 120 5.44 6.51 -25.66
CA THR A 120 5.03 7.43 -26.73
C THR A 120 6.24 8.00 -27.46
N GLU A 121 7.29 8.37 -26.73
CA GLU A 121 8.54 8.86 -27.31
C GLU A 121 9.21 7.80 -28.18
N LEU A 122 9.35 6.56 -27.68
CA LEU A 122 9.94 5.46 -28.44
C LEU A 122 9.18 5.20 -29.75
N VAL A 123 7.84 5.19 -29.69
CA VAL A 123 7.00 5.02 -30.89
C VAL A 123 7.21 6.17 -31.88
N ARG A 124 7.24 7.43 -31.41
CA ARG A 124 7.48 8.60 -32.26
C ARG A 124 8.87 8.58 -32.91
N ALA A 125 9.87 8.07 -32.19
CA ALA A 125 11.23 7.89 -32.70
C ALA A 125 11.40 6.66 -33.61
N GLY A 126 10.33 5.89 -33.88
CA GLY A 126 10.38 4.66 -34.68
C GLY A 126 11.15 3.52 -34.01
N ARG A 127 11.35 3.59 -32.69
CA ARG A 127 12.01 2.54 -31.90
C ARG A 127 10.98 1.49 -31.46
N GLY A 128 11.40 0.23 -31.42
CA GLY A 128 10.57 -0.90 -30.99
C GLY A 128 10.75 -1.25 -29.50
N LYS A 129 10.25 -2.44 -29.15
CA LYS A 129 10.52 -3.09 -27.86
C LYS A 129 12.02 -3.28 -27.65
N SER A 130 12.50 -3.13 -26.42
CA SER A 130 13.91 -3.36 -26.05
C SER A 130 14.00 -4.11 -24.73
N ARG A 131 15.14 -4.77 -24.47
CA ARG A 131 15.32 -5.58 -23.26
C ARG A 131 15.48 -4.71 -22.02
N ILE A 132 16.09 -3.53 -22.15
CA ILE A 132 16.22 -2.59 -21.03
C ILE A 132 14.86 -2.07 -20.54
N CYS A 133 13.85 -1.99 -21.42
CA CYS A 133 12.50 -1.58 -21.06
C CYS A 133 11.72 -2.65 -20.28
N MET A 134 12.15 -3.91 -20.26
CA MET A 134 11.50 -4.96 -19.50
C MET A 134 11.65 -4.69 -18.00
N ASN A 135 10.57 -4.74 -17.22
CA ASN A 135 10.52 -4.35 -15.80
C ASN A 135 11.47 -5.11 -14.83
N CYS A 136 12.19 -6.13 -15.31
CA CYS A 136 13.20 -6.87 -14.58
C CYS A 136 14.62 -6.54 -15.02
N SER A 137 14.83 -5.68 -16.02
CA SER A 137 16.16 -5.45 -16.59
C SER A 137 17.17 -4.97 -15.55
N GLY A 138 16.74 -4.21 -14.52
CA GLY A 138 17.58 -3.85 -13.37
C GLY A 138 18.17 -5.05 -12.61
N LYS A 139 17.36 -6.07 -12.28
CA LYS A 139 17.88 -7.30 -11.64
C LYS A 139 18.80 -8.09 -12.57
N HIS A 140 18.51 -8.10 -13.87
CA HIS A 140 19.34 -8.77 -14.87
C HIS A 140 20.69 -8.06 -15.04
N ALA A 141 20.70 -6.73 -14.99
CA ALA A 141 21.94 -5.96 -15.01
C ALA A 141 22.80 -6.27 -13.78
N ALA A 142 22.21 -6.39 -12.58
CA ALA A 142 22.93 -6.80 -11.37
C ALA A 142 23.46 -8.24 -11.46
N PHE A 143 22.68 -9.15 -12.06
CA PHE A 143 23.11 -10.52 -12.36
C PHE A 143 24.31 -10.56 -13.30
N LEU A 144 24.28 -9.78 -14.37
CA LEU A 144 25.38 -9.66 -15.32
C LEU A 144 26.63 -9.07 -14.67
N TRP A 145 26.48 -8.05 -13.82
CA TRP A 145 27.62 -7.49 -13.08
C TRP A 145 28.23 -8.53 -12.12
N ALA A 146 27.39 -9.34 -11.45
CA ALA A 146 27.91 -10.45 -10.64
C ALA A 146 28.68 -11.47 -11.49
N CYS A 147 28.26 -11.71 -12.74
CA CYS A 147 28.99 -12.60 -13.63
C CYS A 147 30.36 -12.02 -14.00
N THR A 148 30.44 -10.75 -14.39
CA THR A 148 31.71 -10.11 -14.76
C THR A 148 32.66 -9.96 -13.57
N GLU A 149 32.14 -9.74 -12.36
CA GLU A 149 32.94 -9.64 -11.13
C GLU A 149 33.60 -10.98 -10.73
N ASN A 150 33.01 -12.11 -11.15
CA ASN A 150 33.44 -13.45 -10.75
C ASN A 150 33.95 -14.31 -11.92
N ASP A 151 34.17 -13.71 -13.09
CA ASP A 151 34.53 -14.41 -14.34
C ASP A 151 33.53 -15.56 -14.69
N TRP A 152 32.25 -15.39 -14.36
CA TRP A 152 31.20 -16.35 -14.73
C TRP A 152 30.62 -16.05 -16.12
N PRO A 153 30.10 -17.09 -16.83
CA PRO A 153 29.53 -16.90 -18.16
C PRO A 153 28.30 -15.97 -18.18
N THR A 154 28.37 -14.89 -18.96
CA THR A 154 27.27 -13.92 -19.13
C THR A 154 26.19 -14.38 -20.12
N ASP A 155 26.40 -15.48 -20.83
CA ASP A 155 25.46 -16.05 -21.81
C ASP A 155 24.56 -17.15 -21.23
N SER A 156 24.82 -17.58 -20.00
CA SER A 156 24.07 -18.66 -19.33
C SER A 156 23.68 -18.32 -17.89
N TYR A 157 23.72 -17.04 -17.49
CA TYR A 157 23.38 -16.62 -16.13
C TYR A 157 21.93 -16.90 -15.70
N LEU A 158 21.04 -17.29 -16.63
CA LEU A 158 19.68 -17.74 -16.34
C LEU A 158 19.55 -19.25 -16.10
N ASP A 159 20.62 -20.03 -16.34
CA ASP A 159 20.64 -21.45 -16.07
C ASP A 159 20.51 -21.68 -14.55
N PRO A 160 19.56 -22.52 -14.08
CA PRO A 160 19.43 -22.87 -12.66
C PRO A 160 20.72 -23.40 -12.03
N GLU A 161 21.61 -24.02 -12.82
CA GLU A 161 22.89 -24.55 -12.35
C GLU A 161 24.02 -23.50 -12.34
N HIS A 162 23.77 -22.30 -12.88
CA HIS A 162 24.74 -21.22 -12.89
C HIS A 162 25.09 -20.80 -11.45
N PRO A 163 26.38 -20.55 -11.11
CA PRO A 163 26.79 -20.17 -9.75
C PRO A 163 25.97 -19.02 -9.15
N LEU A 164 25.71 -17.98 -9.96
CA LEU A 164 24.82 -16.89 -9.58
C LEU A 164 23.43 -17.34 -9.11
N GLN A 165 22.78 -18.24 -9.87
CA GLN A 165 21.42 -18.67 -9.56
C GLN A 165 21.38 -19.55 -8.31
N ARG A 166 22.43 -20.33 -8.06
CA ARG A 166 22.61 -21.03 -6.78
C ARG A 166 22.71 -20.04 -5.61
N THR A 167 23.52 -18.99 -5.72
CA THR A 167 23.62 -17.91 -4.71
C THR A 167 22.26 -17.23 -4.48
N VAL A 168 21.47 -17.02 -5.55
CA VAL A 168 20.11 -16.47 -5.44
C VAL A 168 19.20 -17.40 -4.65
N LEU A 169 19.18 -18.70 -4.96
CA LEU A 169 18.36 -19.67 -4.25
C LEU A 169 18.76 -19.80 -2.77
N GLU A 170 20.07 -19.88 -2.49
CA GLU A 170 20.60 -19.91 -1.12
C GLU A 170 20.20 -18.65 -0.33
N THR A 171 20.27 -17.47 -0.95
CA THR A 171 19.83 -16.21 -0.31
C THR A 171 18.33 -16.22 -0.05
N VAL A 172 17.51 -16.77 -0.94
CA VAL A 172 16.06 -16.92 -0.68
C VAL A 172 15.81 -17.89 0.47
N GLU A 173 16.49 -19.03 0.54
CA GLU A 173 16.37 -19.99 1.65
C GLU A 173 16.78 -19.38 2.99
N GLU A 174 17.88 -18.63 3.01
CA GLU A 174 18.38 -17.93 4.20
C GLU A 174 17.35 -16.94 4.77
N PHE A 175 16.83 -16.04 3.93
CA PHE A 175 15.89 -15.01 4.38
C PHE A 175 14.48 -15.54 4.64
N SER A 176 14.05 -16.54 3.87
CA SER A 176 12.76 -17.18 4.11
C SER A 176 12.80 -18.14 5.30
N GLY A 177 13.97 -18.63 5.70
CA GLY A 177 14.15 -19.62 6.77
C GLY A 177 13.53 -20.97 6.43
N GLU A 178 13.40 -21.30 5.15
CA GLU A 178 12.89 -22.58 4.66
C GLU A 178 13.58 -23.00 3.36
N ARG A 179 13.44 -24.27 3.00
CA ARG A 179 13.98 -24.80 1.74
C ARG A 179 13.08 -24.44 0.57
N VAL A 180 13.67 -24.12 -0.58
CA VAL A 180 12.90 -23.90 -1.82
C VAL A 180 12.21 -25.20 -2.21
N ALA A 181 10.88 -25.16 -2.27
CA ALA A 181 10.07 -26.35 -2.53
C ALA A 181 10.13 -26.80 -4.00
N HIS A 182 10.29 -25.84 -4.92
CA HIS A 182 10.40 -26.07 -6.35
C HIS A 182 10.99 -24.85 -7.06
N VAL A 183 11.67 -25.08 -8.18
CA VAL A 183 12.22 -24.02 -9.03
C VAL A 183 11.51 -24.07 -10.39
N GLY A 184 10.79 -22.99 -10.70
CA GLY A 184 10.20 -22.77 -12.02
C GLY A 184 11.01 -21.76 -12.84
N VAL A 185 10.42 -21.27 -13.92
CA VAL A 185 10.97 -20.20 -14.76
C VAL A 185 10.02 -19.01 -14.74
N ASP A 186 10.53 -17.83 -14.39
CA ASP A 186 9.76 -16.59 -14.38
C ASP A 186 9.56 -16.02 -15.79
N GLY A 187 8.65 -15.07 -15.96
CA GLY A 187 8.40 -14.41 -17.25
C GLY A 187 9.60 -13.63 -17.80
N CYS A 188 10.58 -13.32 -16.96
CA CYS A 188 11.86 -12.74 -17.37
C CYS A 188 12.92 -13.78 -17.80
N GLY A 189 12.63 -15.07 -17.65
CA GLY A 189 13.54 -16.18 -17.95
C GLY A 189 14.40 -16.65 -16.77
N ALA A 190 14.44 -15.92 -15.65
CA ALA A 190 15.22 -16.31 -14.48
C ALA A 190 14.55 -17.44 -13.67
N PRO A 191 15.33 -18.26 -12.94
CA PRO A 191 14.82 -19.22 -11.98
C PRO A 191 13.88 -18.59 -10.94
N LEU A 192 12.79 -19.31 -10.64
CA LEU A 192 11.72 -18.84 -9.79
C LEU A 192 11.49 -19.80 -8.62
N ALA A 193 11.94 -19.41 -7.43
CA ALA A 193 11.77 -20.19 -6.22
C ALA A 193 10.31 -20.21 -5.73
N ALA A 194 9.81 -21.40 -5.38
CA ALA A 194 8.57 -21.59 -4.66
C ALA A 194 8.82 -21.70 -3.14
N ILE A 195 8.18 -20.84 -2.37
CA ILE A 195 8.24 -20.77 -0.90
C ILE A 195 6.84 -20.44 -0.34
N SER A 196 6.61 -20.68 0.95
CA SER A 196 5.37 -20.38 1.65
C SER A 196 5.16 -18.87 1.84
N LEU A 197 3.92 -18.46 2.16
CA LEU A 197 3.65 -17.06 2.54
C LEU A 197 4.33 -16.72 3.87
N THR A 198 4.43 -17.67 4.80
CA THR A 198 5.15 -17.50 6.06
C THR A 198 6.64 -17.25 5.82
N GLY A 199 7.28 -18.02 4.93
CA GLY A 199 8.67 -17.80 4.53
C GLY A 199 8.87 -16.43 3.87
N LEU A 200 7.96 -16.04 2.97
CA LEU A 200 8.00 -14.71 2.36
C LEU A 200 7.85 -13.58 3.39
N ALA A 201 6.92 -13.71 4.34
CA ALA A 201 6.73 -12.73 5.40
C ALA A 201 7.97 -12.62 6.30
N ARG A 202 8.59 -13.75 6.68
CA ARG A 202 9.85 -13.77 7.45
C ARG A 202 10.98 -13.04 6.74
N ALA A 203 11.09 -13.23 5.43
CA ALA A 203 12.06 -12.55 4.59
C ALA A 203 11.85 -11.01 4.62
N TYR A 204 10.59 -10.56 4.53
CA TYR A 204 10.25 -9.14 4.59
C TYR A 204 10.33 -8.53 6.00
N SER A 205 10.03 -9.31 7.05
CA SER A 205 10.28 -8.91 8.44
C SER A 205 11.77 -8.62 8.65
N THR A 206 12.64 -9.51 8.18
CA THR A 206 14.10 -9.36 8.25
C THR A 206 14.58 -8.17 7.43
N LEU A 207 14.09 -8.02 6.19
CA LEU A 207 14.46 -6.91 5.32
C LEU A 207 14.02 -5.56 5.89
N GLY A 208 12.76 -5.43 6.31
CA GLY A 208 12.20 -4.19 6.82
C GLY A 208 12.93 -3.66 8.05
N ARG A 209 13.29 -4.53 9.00
CA ARG A 209 14.05 -4.12 10.20
C ARG A 209 15.53 -3.87 9.96
N ALA A 210 16.08 -4.29 8.82
CA ALA A 210 17.52 -4.24 8.57
C ALA A 210 18.08 -2.81 8.57
N ALA A 211 17.34 -1.84 8.01
CA ALA A 211 17.75 -0.44 7.99
C ALA A 211 17.82 0.22 9.38
N GLY A 212 17.22 -0.39 10.42
CA GLY A 212 17.22 0.11 11.80
C GLY A 212 18.02 -0.73 12.78
N ASN A 213 18.67 -1.80 12.31
CA ASN A 213 19.33 -2.78 13.16
C ASN A 213 20.84 -2.84 12.84
N LEU A 214 21.66 -2.43 13.81
CA LEU A 214 23.14 -2.41 13.67
C LEU A 214 23.74 -3.81 13.52
N ASP A 215 23.05 -4.85 13.99
CA ASP A 215 23.49 -6.23 13.91
C ASP A 215 22.95 -6.96 12.66
N ALA A 216 22.20 -6.26 11.79
CA ALA A 216 21.68 -6.85 10.57
C ALA A 216 22.77 -7.07 9.51
N ASP A 217 22.50 -7.97 8.57
CA ASP A 217 23.29 -8.09 7.35
C ASP A 217 23.35 -6.72 6.65
N ALA A 218 24.57 -6.20 6.46
CA ALA A 218 24.81 -4.87 5.91
C ALA A 218 24.24 -4.68 4.49
N ARG A 219 24.15 -5.76 3.71
CA ARG A 219 23.57 -5.76 2.36
C ARG A 219 22.05 -5.68 2.46
N ALA A 220 21.43 -6.41 3.38
CA ALA A 220 20.00 -6.28 3.66
C ALA A 220 19.64 -4.86 4.16
N ALA A 221 20.46 -4.29 5.05
CA ALA A 221 20.28 -2.92 5.51
C ALA A 221 20.39 -1.92 4.35
N THR A 222 21.39 -2.10 3.48
CA THR A 222 21.58 -1.27 2.28
C THR A 222 20.40 -1.39 1.32
N VAL A 223 19.93 -2.62 1.03
CA VAL A 223 18.79 -2.84 0.14
C VAL A 223 17.52 -2.23 0.71
N SER A 224 17.23 -2.46 2.00
CA SER A 224 16.09 -1.85 2.68
C SER A 224 16.16 -0.32 2.59
N GLN A 225 17.30 0.28 2.94
CA GLN A 225 17.44 1.73 2.97
C GLN A 225 17.36 2.33 1.56
N CYS A 226 18.05 1.77 0.56
CA CYS A 226 17.97 2.27 -0.81
C CYS A 226 16.58 2.10 -1.44
N MET A 227 15.82 1.07 -1.09
CA MET A 227 14.43 0.97 -1.53
C MET A 227 13.56 2.09 -0.95
N LEU A 228 13.80 2.49 0.30
CA LEU A 228 13.09 3.58 0.98
C LEU A 228 13.55 4.97 0.53
N ASP A 229 14.84 5.13 0.19
CA ASP A 229 15.43 6.40 -0.27
C ASP A 229 15.12 6.70 -1.74
N TYR A 230 14.95 5.67 -2.58
CA TYR A 230 14.67 5.78 -4.02
C TYR A 230 13.41 4.99 -4.45
N PRO A 231 12.26 5.19 -3.79
CA PRO A 231 11.06 4.38 -4.00
C PRO A 231 10.51 4.50 -5.43
N GLU A 232 10.71 5.65 -6.08
CA GLU A 232 10.36 5.90 -7.47
C GLU A 232 11.15 5.02 -8.45
N LEU A 233 12.38 4.61 -8.12
CA LEU A 233 13.14 3.67 -8.94
C LEU A 233 12.65 2.23 -8.78
N VAL A 234 12.05 1.89 -7.62
CA VAL A 234 11.54 0.53 -7.35
C VAL A 234 10.29 0.20 -8.17
N HIS A 235 9.44 1.19 -8.45
CA HIS A 235 8.19 0.98 -9.18
C HIS A 235 7.84 2.16 -10.10
N GLY A 236 7.97 3.40 -9.64
CA GLY A 236 7.61 4.60 -10.42
C GLY A 236 6.76 5.57 -9.61
N ARG A 237 6.80 6.86 -9.92
CA ARG A 237 6.08 7.90 -9.16
C ARG A 237 4.57 7.62 -9.11
N GLY A 238 3.97 7.81 -7.93
CA GLY A 238 2.54 7.59 -7.69
C GLY A 238 2.08 6.12 -7.81
N ARG A 239 3.00 5.16 -7.97
CA ARG A 239 2.68 3.72 -7.98
C ARG A 239 2.67 3.18 -6.56
N TYR A 240 1.99 2.05 -6.38
CA TYR A 240 1.73 1.47 -5.05
C TYR A 240 2.97 1.33 -4.16
N ASN A 241 4.00 0.59 -4.59
CA ASN A 241 5.21 0.39 -3.78
C ASN A 241 5.81 1.74 -3.36
N THR A 242 5.84 2.69 -4.31
CA THR A 242 6.40 4.03 -4.12
C THR A 242 5.66 4.78 -3.03
N VAL A 243 4.34 4.92 -3.16
CA VAL A 243 3.50 5.64 -2.19
C VAL A 243 3.56 4.98 -0.80
N VAL A 244 3.57 3.64 -0.71
CA VAL A 244 3.70 2.96 0.58
C VAL A 244 5.05 3.25 1.25
N MET A 245 6.14 3.25 0.48
CA MET A 245 7.47 3.55 1.02
C MET A 245 7.58 5.01 1.44
N GLU A 246 7.15 5.94 0.60
CA GLU A 246 7.21 7.39 0.85
C GLU A 246 6.40 7.79 2.08
N GLU A 247 5.17 7.27 2.20
CA GLU A 247 4.21 7.74 3.21
C GLU A 247 4.27 6.97 4.53
N LEU A 248 4.71 5.70 4.51
CA LEU A 248 4.67 4.82 5.69
C LEU A 248 6.04 4.34 6.16
N ASP A 249 7.11 4.59 5.39
CA ASP A 249 8.45 4.06 5.69
C ASP A 249 8.45 2.52 5.84
N VAL A 250 7.69 1.86 4.95
CA VAL A 250 7.52 0.40 4.88
C VAL A 250 8.10 -0.12 3.58
N VAL A 251 9.00 -1.11 3.67
CA VAL A 251 9.52 -1.81 2.49
C VAL A 251 8.38 -2.58 1.83
N ALA A 252 8.04 -2.20 0.60
CA ALA A 252 6.88 -2.72 -0.12
C ALA A 252 7.23 -3.33 -1.48
N LYS A 253 6.69 -4.51 -1.77
CA LYS A 253 6.84 -5.10 -3.10
C LYS A 253 5.60 -5.86 -3.54
N LEU A 254 5.01 -5.40 -4.63
CA LEU A 254 4.08 -6.18 -5.42
C LEU A 254 4.81 -7.23 -6.26
N GLY A 255 4.20 -8.41 -6.31
CA GLY A 255 4.50 -9.50 -7.23
C GLY A 255 3.37 -9.69 -8.23
N ALA A 256 3.72 -10.17 -9.43
CA ALA A 256 2.74 -10.70 -10.37
C ALA A 256 1.94 -11.85 -9.74
N GLU A 257 0.84 -12.24 -10.35
CA GLU A 257 -0.04 -13.29 -9.83
C GLU A 257 -0.57 -12.99 -8.43
N GLY A 258 -0.91 -11.72 -8.14
CA GLY A 258 -1.67 -11.36 -6.93
C GLY A 258 -0.86 -11.47 -5.63
N VAL A 259 0.47 -11.38 -5.69
CA VAL A 259 1.34 -11.44 -4.50
C VAL A 259 1.67 -10.03 -3.99
N LEU A 260 1.72 -9.88 -2.68
CA LEU A 260 2.27 -8.69 -2.02
C LEU A 260 3.05 -9.12 -0.79
N ALA A 261 4.17 -8.43 -0.54
CA ALA A 261 4.89 -8.50 0.71
C ALA A 261 5.28 -7.11 1.20
N LEU A 262 5.12 -6.88 2.50
CA LEU A 262 5.47 -5.64 3.20
C LEU A 262 6.30 -5.95 4.44
N GLY A 263 7.28 -5.12 4.77
CA GLY A 263 8.09 -5.22 5.99
C GLY A 263 8.34 -3.85 6.61
N THR A 264 7.98 -3.67 7.88
CA THR A 264 8.18 -2.42 8.62
C THR A 264 9.57 -2.37 9.26
N ARG A 265 10.03 -1.16 9.62
CA ARG A 265 11.27 -0.97 10.39
C ARG A 265 11.27 -1.64 11.76
N THR A 266 10.09 -1.85 12.32
CA THR A 266 9.89 -2.53 13.60
C THR A 266 9.87 -4.05 13.48
N GLY A 267 9.97 -4.61 12.27
CA GLY A 267 9.99 -6.05 12.03
C GLY A 267 8.62 -6.70 11.85
N TRP A 268 7.53 -5.92 11.88
CA TRP A 268 6.22 -6.42 11.44
C TRP A 268 6.24 -6.67 9.94
N SER A 269 5.52 -7.68 9.48
CA SER A 269 5.42 -7.96 8.05
C SER A 269 4.08 -8.54 7.67
N VAL A 270 3.70 -8.37 6.41
CA VAL A 270 2.56 -9.07 5.82
C VAL A 270 2.97 -9.67 4.49
N ALA A 271 2.50 -10.89 4.22
CA ALA A 271 2.56 -11.52 2.91
C ALA A 271 1.18 -12.05 2.53
N LEU A 272 0.78 -11.87 1.27
CA LEU A 272 -0.50 -12.39 0.77
C LEU A 272 -0.41 -12.86 -0.67
N LYS A 273 -1.34 -13.74 -1.05
CA LYS A 273 -1.59 -14.24 -2.41
C LYS A 273 -3.09 -14.23 -2.68
N VAL A 274 -3.53 -13.49 -3.69
CA VAL A 274 -4.88 -13.61 -4.26
C VAL A 274 -4.86 -14.71 -5.33
N LEU A 275 -5.75 -15.68 -5.23
CA LEU A 275 -5.69 -16.95 -5.96
C LEU A 275 -5.84 -16.79 -7.48
N ASP A 276 -6.70 -15.86 -7.93
CA ASP A 276 -6.93 -15.55 -9.35
C ASP A 276 -5.81 -14.73 -10.02
N GLY A 277 -4.79 -14.34 -9.25
CA GLY A 277 -3.65 -13.57 -9.74
C GLY A 277 -3.89 -12.06 -9.82
N GLY A 278 -5.08 -11.57 -9.47
CA GLY A 278 -5.41 -10.15 -9.50
C GLY A 278 -4.71 -9.35 -8.39
N SER A 279 -4.15 -8.19 -8.75
CA SER A 279 -3.40 -7.32 -7.80
C SER A 279 -4.21 -6.17 -7.22
N ARG A 280 -5.40 -5.87 -7.78
CA ARG A 280 -6.19 -4.68 -7.41
C ARG A 280 -6.58 -4.61 -5.93
N ALA A 281 -6.58 -5.76 -5.24
CA ALA A 281 -6.92 -5.85 -3.82
C ALA A 281 -5.74 -5.87 -2.86
N ASN A 282 -4.52 -6.09 -3.37
CA ASN A 282 -3.36 -6.36 -2.54
C ASN A 282 -3.08 -5.20 -1.57
N ALA A 283 -3.10 -3.97 -2.09
CA ALA A 283 -2.86 -2.76 -1.31
C ALA A 283 -3.83 -2.63 -0.13
N LEU A 284 -5.14 -2.77 -0.42
CA LEU A 284 -6.19 -2.69 0.59
C LEU A 284 -5.99 -3.75 1.68
N ILE A 285 -5.76 -5.00 1.28
CA ILE A 285 -5.64 -6.12 2.23
C ILE A 285 -4.38 -5.96 3.08
N GLY A 286 -3.22 -5.77 2.46
CA GLY A 286 -1.93 -5.69 3.17
C GLY A 286 -1.87 -4.53 4.16
N LEU A 287 -2.31 -3.34 3.76
CA LEU A 287 -2.28 -2.16 4.62
C LEU A 287 -3.32 -2.22 5.75
N ALA A 288 -4.51 -2.76 5.49
CA ALA A 288 -5.52 -2.98 6.54
C ALA A 288 -5.03 -3.97 7.61
N LEU A 289 -4.34 -5.04 7.18
CA LEU A 289 -3.77 -6.03 8.10
C LEU A 289 -2.63 -5.45 8.95
N LEU A 290 -1.72 -4.67 8.37
CA LEU A 290 -0.68 -3.99 9.15
C LEU A 290 -1.27 -2.95 10.13
N ALA A 291 -2.28 -2.20 9.70
CA ALA A 291 -2.96 -1.23 10.56
C ALA A 291 -3.63 -1.91 11.76
N HIS A 292 -4.25 -3.06 11.53
CA HIS A 292 -4.88 -3.87 12.58
C HIS A 292 -3.91 -4.40 13.60
N ALA A 293 -2.77 -4.89 13.12
CA ALA A 293 -1.69 -5.37 13.97
C ALA A 293 -1.02 -4.24 14.78
N GLY A 294 -1.41 -2.98 14.57
CA GLY A 294 -0.76 -1.82 15.18
C GLY A 294 0.63 -1.53 14.60
N ALA A 295 1.00 -2.18 13.49
CA ALA A 295 2.30 -2.05 12.84
C ALA A 295 2.45 -0.71 12.11
N VAL A 296 1.33 -0.14 11.65
CA VAL A 296 1.24 1.21 11.07
C VAL A 296 0.01 1.94 11.62
N PRO A 297 0.04 3.29 11.73
CA PRO A 297 -1.14 4.04 12.15
C PRO A 297 -2.31 3.84 11.16
N ALA A 298 -3.50 3.52 11.67
CA ALA A 298 -4.67 3.25 10.84
C ALA A 298 -5.06 4.43 9.93
N ALA A 299 -4.92 5.67 10.41
CA ALA A 299 -5.18 6.86 9.61
C ALA A 299 -4.19 7.01 8.43
N ALA A 300 -2.91 6.71 8.66
CA ALA A 300 -1.88 6.77 7.63
C ALA A 300 -2.10 5.67 6.57
N ALA A 301 -2.40 4.44 7.02
CA ALA A 301 -2.76 3.34 6.13
C ALA A 301 -3.99 3.70 5.28
N ALA A 302 -5.04 4.29 5.87
CA ALA A 302 -6.23 4.72 5.16
C ALA A 302 -5.94 5.80 4.10
N ALA A 303 -5.10 6.78 4.43
CA ALA A 303 -4.67 7.82 3.49
C ALA A 303 -3.95 7.19 2.27
N VAL A 304 -3.01 6.29 2.51
CA VAL A 304 -2.28 5.60 1.42
C VAL A 304 -3.22 4.71 0.59
N ILE A 305 -4.12 3.96 1.23
CA ILE A 305 -5.15 3.17 0.54
C ILE A 305 -5.96 4.08 -0.41
N GLY A 306 -6.36 5.27 0.04
CA GLY A 306 -7.10 6.24 -0.77
C GLY A 306 -6.36 6.74 -2.01
N GLN A 307 -5.02 6.77 -1.97
CA GLN A 307 -4.19 7.17 -3.11
C GLN A 307 -4.00 6.03 -4.13
N VAL A 308 -3.80 4.80 -3.65
CA VAL A 308 -3.35 3.67 -4.49
C VAL A 308 -4.48 2.73 -4.93
N VAL A 309 -5.60 2.71 -4.20
CA VAL A 309 -6.77 1.88 -4.55
C VAL A 309 -7.76 2.73 -5.33
N ARG A 310 -7.84 2.46 -6.64
CA ARG A 310 -8.72 3.21 -7.54
C ARG A 310 -10.19 2.88 -7.27
N PRO A 311 -11.09 3.89 -7.29
CA PRO A 311 -12.53 3.64 -7.26
C PRO A 311 -12.99 2.92 -8.53
N VAL A 312 -14.14 2.26 -8.42
CA VAL A 312 -14.81 1.65 -9.58
C VAL A 312 -15.56 2.75 -10.32
N MET A 313 -15.18 3.03 -11.55
CA MET A 313 -15.77 4.11 -12.36
C MET A 313 -16.95 3.63 -13.21
N GLY A 314 -17.93 4.52 -13.38
CA GLY A 314 -19.03 4.43 -14.34
C GLY A 314 -19.09 5.75 -15.13
N GLY A 315 -18.55 5.74 -16.35
CA GLY A 315 -18.20 7.00 -17.02
C GLY A 315 -17.14 7.75 -16.21
N SER A 316 -17.36 9.05 -15.98
CA SER A 316 -16.45 9.91 -15.18
C SER A 316 -16.77 9.93 -13.68
N ARG A 317 -17.73 9.13 -13.19
CA ARG A 317 -18.14 9.13 -11.79
C ARG A 317 -17.76 7.83 -11.08
N PRO A 318 -17.32 7.89 -9.82
CA PRO A 318 -17.23 6.69 -8.97
C PRO A 318 -18.63 6.09 -8.77
N VAL A 319 -18.77 4.79 -9.03
CA VAL A 319 -20.00 4.02 -8.82
C VAL A 319 -19.79 2.85 -7.88
N GLY A 320 -18.58 2.66 -7.38
CA GLY A 320 -18.23 1.52 -6.57
C GLY A 320 -16.84 1.59 -5.99
N ARG A 321 -16.47 0.59 -5.20
CA ARG A 321 -15.21 0.54 -4.47
C ARG A 321 -14.79 -0.89 -4.19
N LEU A 322 -13.52 -1.03 -3.84
CA LEU A 322 -13.03 -2.22 -3.20
C LEU A 322 -13.26 -2.12 -1.69
N ARG A 323 -13.68 -3.21 -1.06
CA ARG A 323 -13.84 -3.31 0.40
C ARG A 323 -13.26 -4.62 0.91
N LEU A 324 -12.87 -4.64 2.18
CA LEU A 324 -12.52 -5.88 2.85
C LEU A 324 -13.75 -6.79 2.91
N ALA A 325 -13.51 -8.10 2.80
CA ALA A 325 -14.56 -9.10 2.91
C ALA A 325 -14.86 -9.41 4.37
N ASP A 326 -16.00 -10.05 4.60
CA ASP A 326 -16.55 -10.29 5.93
C ASP A 326 -15.58 -11.04 6.86
N PRO A 327 -14.82 -12.07 6.43
CA PRO A 327 -13.83 -12.73 7.30
C PRO A 327 -12.77 -11.78 7.85
N LEU A 328 -12.33 -10.80 7.04
CA LEU A 328 -11.42 -9.76 7.54
C LEU A 328 -12.15 -8.77 8.42
N LEU A 329 -13.37 -8.35 8.07
CA LEU A 329 -14.13 -7.41 8.93
C LEU A 329 -14.42 -8.00 10.32
N GLU A 330 -14.68 -9.30 10.40
CA GLU A 330 -14.86 -10.04 11.66
C GLU A 330 -13.57 -10.08 12.48
N LEU A 331 -12.42 -10.33 11.84
CA LEU A 331 -11.10 -10.29 12.48
C LEU A 331 -10.74 -8.88 12.96
N LEU A 332 -10.98 -7.87 12.13
CA LEU A 332 -10.51 -6.50 12.33
C LEU A 332 -11.26 -5.73 13.42
N GLY A 333 -12.47 -6.19 13.78
CA GLY A 333 -13.38 -5.46 14.65
C GLY A 333 -13.89 -4.14 14.03
N PRO A 334 -14.88 -3.48 14.65
CA PRO A 334 -15.53 -2.29 14.09
C PRO A 334 -14.62 -1.04 14.04
N GLU A 335 -13.43 -1.05 14.64
CA GLU A 335 -12.54 0.12 14.72
C GLU A 335 -11.73 0.39 13.43
N LEU A 336 -11.57 -0.61 12.54
CA LEU A 336 -10.87 -0.47 11.24
C LEU A 336 -11.77 -0.61 10.01
N ALA A 337 -13.06 -0.91 10.23
CA ALA A 337 -14.07 -0.61 9.24
C ALA A 337 -14.18 0.91 9.15
N VAL A 338 -13.42 1.52 8.21
CA VAL A 338 -13.58 2.92 7.78
C VAL A 338 -15.03 3.30 7.99
N ALA A 339 -15.30 4.22 8.93
CA ALA A 339 -16.63 4.50 9.43
C ALA A 339 -17.58 4.56 8.24
N ARG A 340 -18.43 3.52 8.11
CA ARG A 340 -19.19 3.29 6.88
C ARG A 340 -20.03 4.53 6.65
N ARG A 341 -19.61 5.36 5.69
CA ARG A 341 -20.31 6.59 5.31
C ARG A 341 -21.76 6.23 5.06
N ARG A 342 -22.67 6.76 5.88
CA ARG A 342 -24.09 6.39 5.81
C ARG A 342 -24.82 7.27 4.80
N VAL A 343 -24.29 8.46 4.52
CA VAL A 343 -24.85 9.39 3.54
C VAL A 343 -24.01 9.37 2.26
N ASP A 344 -24.65 9.12 1.12
CA ASP A 344 -23.99 9.24 -0.17
C ASP A 344 -23.45 10.69 -0.36
N PRO A 345 -22.19 10.90 -0.78
CA PRO A 345 -21.62 12.24 -0.90
C PRO A 345 -22.38 13.17 -1.84
N ALA A 346 -23.00 12.65 -2.91
CA ALA A 346 -23.79 13.45 -3.84
C ALA A 346 -25.10 13.89 -3.18
N ASP A 347 -25.80 12.98 -2.48
CA ASP A 347 -27.00 13.30 -1.71
C ASP A 347 -26.70 14.30 -0.59
N GLY A 348 -25.57 14.12 0.09
CA GLY A 348 -25.07 15.02 1.13
C GLY A 348 -24.78 16.43 0.61
N THR A 349 -24.07 16.52 -0.52
CA THR A 349 -23.76 17.80 -1.17
C THR A 349 -25.02 18.53 -1.66
N LEU A 350 -25.97 17.79 -2.25
CA LEU A 350 -27.25 18.35 -2.69
C LEU A 350 -28.08 18.83 -1.48
N ALA A 351 -28.13 18.04 -0.41
CA ALA A 351 -28.85 18.40 0.81
C ALA A 351 -28.25 19.64 1.49
N LEU A 352 -26.92 19.73 1.57
CA LEU A 352 -26.22 20.89 2.09
C LEU A 352 -26.46 22.14 1.23
N SER A 353 -26.45 22.00 -0.10
CA SER A 353 -26.72 23.10 -1.02
C SER A 353 -28.17 23.59 -0.92
N ALA A 354 -29.13 22.67 -0.81
CA ALA A 354 -30.53 23.01 -0.60
C ALA A 354 -30.73 23.77 0.72
N TRP A 355 -30.12 23.30 1.81
CA TRP A 355 -30.16 24.00 3.10
C TRP A 355 -29.55 25.39 3.03
N ARG A 356 -28.41 25.57 2.35
CA ARG A 356 -27.78 26.90 2.16
C ARG A 356 -28.67 27.89 1.41
N ALA A 357 -29.42 27.41 0.42
CA ALA A 357 -30.28 28.25 -0.39
C ALA A 357 -31.51 28.74 0.38
N ASP A 358 -32.06 27.91 1.26
CA ASP A 358 -33.22 28.25 2.10
C ASP A 358 -33.13 27.56 3.49
N PRO A 359 -32.36 28.14 4.44
CA PRO A 359 -32.16 27.52 5.76
C PRO A 359 -33.44 27.38 6.58
N ASP A 360 -34.44 28.22 6.33
CA ASP A 360 -35.70 28.28 7.10
C ASP A 360 -36.81 27.41 6.48
N GLY A 361 -36.82 27.23 5.15
CA GLY A 361 -37.82 26.43 4.43
C GLY A 361 -37.39 25.00 4.08
N THR A 362 -36.14 24.61 4.35
CA THR A 362 -35.63 23.28 3.99
C THR A 362 -36.33 22.14 4.77
N PRO A 363 -36.85 21.09 4.10
CA PRO A 363 -37.52 19.98 4.78
C PRO A 363 -36.61 19.26 5.78
N ARG A 364 -37.19 18.86 6.93
CA ARG A 364 -36.48 18.18 8.03
C ARG A 364 -35.64 16.98 7.60
N ARG A 365 -36.10 16.20 6.61
CA ARG A 365 -35.35 15.05 6.07
C ARG A 365 -34.06 15.49 5.38
N THR A 366 -34.11 16.57 4.61
CA THR A 366 -32.96 17.17 3.92
C THR A 366 -31.97 17.75 4.94
N VAL A 367 -32.47 18.43 5.98
CA VAL A 367 -31.63 18.88 7.11
C VAL A 367 -30.91 17.70 7.77
N ALA A 368 -31.63 16.60 8.05
CA ALA A 368 -31.02 15.41 8.65
C ALA A 368 -29.90 14.82 7.76
N THR A 369 -30.11 14.76 6.45
CA THR A 369 -29.09 14.31 5.48
C THR A 369 -27.88 15.24 5.49
N ALA A 370 -28.09 16.56 5.44
CA ALA A 370 -27.00 17.55 5.46
C ALA A 370 -26.20 17.49 6.77
N VAL A 371 -26.85 17.37 7.93
CA VAL A 371 -26.18 17.27 9.23
C VAL A 371 -25.34 15.99 9.31
N ARG A 372 -25.91 14.84 8.95
CA ARG A 372 -25.18 13.55 9.01
C ARG A 372 -23.98 13.54 8.06
N TYR A 373 -24.17 14.00 6.83
CA TYR A 373 -23.11 14.14 5.85
C TYR A 373 -21.97 15.02 6.38
N THR A 374 -22.29 16.19 6.93
CA THR A 374 -21.27 17.14 7.40
C THR A 374 -20.57 16.70 8.68
N LEU A 375 -21.23 15.91 9.54
CA LEU A 375 -20.59 15.24 10.67
C LEU A 375 -19.64 14.12 10.22
N GLU A 376 -20.00 13.38 9.17
CA GLU A 376 -19.11 12.40 8.53
C GLU A 376 -17.90 13.10 7.89
N GLU A 377 -18.10 14.22 7.18
CA GLU A 377 -17.02 15.06 6.62
C GLU A 377 -16.08 15.62 7.69
N LEU A 378 -16.60 16.05 8.85
CA LEU A 378 -15.77 16.51 9.96
C LEU A 378 -14.83 15.39 10.43
N ALA A 379 -15.37 14.19 10.65
CA ALA A 379 -14.60 13.04 11.12
C ALA A 379 -13.56 12.56 10.09
N GLU A 380 -13.87 12.67 8.80
CA GLU A 380 -12.93 12.34 7.74
C GLU A 380 -11.79 13.37 7.64
N ARG A 381 -12.07 14.67 7.77
CA ARG A 381 -11.06 15.74 7.63
C ARG A 381 -10.26 16.00 8.90
N VAL A 382 -10.85 15.74 10.05
CA VAL A 382 -10.22 15.94 11.37
C VAL A 382 -10.34 14.65 12.18
N PRO A 383 -9.66 13.56 11.76
CA PRO A 383 -9.84 12.24 12.36
C PRO A 383 -9.38 12.22 13.82
N GLY A 384 -10.13 11.50 14.65
CA GLY A 384 -9.78 11.25 16.04
C GLY A 384 -10.98 10.92 16.91
N ASN A 385 -10.71 10.65 18.18
CA ASN A 385 -11.70 10.22 19.17
C ASN A 385 -11.65 11.09 20.44
N SER A 386 -10.96 12.23 20.38
CA SER A 386 -10.73 13.09 21.53
C SER A 386 -11.90 14.02 21.82
N VAL A 387 -12.68 14.39 20.81
CA VAL A 387 -13.81 15.32 20.89
C VAL A 387 -15.06 14.66 20.31
N GLU A 388 -16.17 14.72 21.02
CA GLU A 388 -17.47 14.26 20.53
C GLU A 388 -18.34 15.45 20.13
N VAL A 389 -18.80 15.48 18.88
CA VAL A 389 -19.67 16.54 18.35
C VAL A 389 -21.09 16.00 18.20
N ARG A 390 -22.05 16.62 18.88
CA ARG A 390 -23.44 16.22 18.96
C ARG A 390 -24.35 17.27 18.32
N VAL A 391 -25.18 16.81 17.38
CA VAL A 391 -26.20 17.64 16.72
C VAL A 391 -27.55 16.95 16.84
N PRO A 392 -28.18 16.99 18.02
CA PRO A 392 -29.45 16.32 18.25
C PRO A 392 -30.59 16.94 17.41
N PRO A 393 -31.54 16.13 16.92
CA PRO A 393 -31.64 14.67 17.07
C PRO A 393 -30.96 13.89 15.91
N PHE A 394 -30.11 14.54 15.10
CA PHE A 394 -29.74 14.02 13.78
C PHE A 394 -28.51 13.13 13.78
N GLY A 395 -27.50 13.42 14.61
CA GLY A 395 -26.28 12.63 14.64
C GLY A 395 -25.28 13.05 15.71
N VAL A 396 -24.27 12.20 15.84
CA VAL A 396 -23.07 12.40 16.66
C VAL A 396 -21.88 11.87 15.86
N THR A 397 -20.72 12.51 16.02
CA THR A 397 -19.45 12.04 15.47
C THR A 397 -18.33 12.28 16.47
N GLN A 398 -17.19 11.64 16.24
CA GLN A 398 -15.96 11.92 16.98
C GLN A 398 -14.90 12.47 16.02
N CYS A 399 -14.12 13.43 16.52
CA CYS A 399 -13.05 14.07 15.77
C CYS A 399 -11.92 14.49 16.71
N VAL A 400 -10.88 15.10 16.12
CA VAL A 400 -9.68 15.61 16.80
C VAL A 400 -8.82 14.49 17.42
N ALA A 401 -7.57 14.39 16.97
CA ALA A 401 -6.62 13.43 17.49
C ALA A 401 -6.29 13.70 18.97
N GLY A 402 -6.23 12.63 19.77
CA GLY A 402 -5.90 12.77 21.18
C GLY A 402 -6.08 11.51 22.00
N PRO A 403 -5.56 11.49 23.24
CA PRO A 403 -5.81 10.40 24.16
C PRO A 403 -7.29 10.36 24.53
N ARG A 404 -7.86 9.16 24.65
CA ARG A 404 -9.20 8.97 25.23
C ARG A 404 -9.22 9.54 26.65
N HIS A 405 -10.35 10.11 27.05
CA HIS A 405 -10.55 10.58 28.42
C HIS A 405 -10.31 9.44 29.42
N THR A 406 -9.52 9.72 30.44
CA THR A 406 -9.33 8.84 31.59
C THR A 406 -10.30 9.23 32.70
N ARG A 407 -10.60 8.28 33.59
CA ARG A 407 -11.54 8.47 34.70
C ARG A 407 -11.11 9.68 35.55
N GLY A 408 -11.92 10.75 35.56
CA GLY A 408 -11.68 11.96 36.36
C GLY A 408 -11.54 13.27 35.57
N THR A 409 -11.41 13.24 34.24
CA THR A 409 -11.50 14.43 33.38
C THR A 409 -12.85 14.50 32.65
N PRO A 410 -13.53 15.66 32.62
CA PRO A 410 -14.78 15.82 31.85
C PRO A 410 -14.54 15.49 30.37
N PRO A 411 -15.47 14.78 29.69
CA PRO A 411 -15.32 14.47 28.27
C PRO A 411 -15.33 15.75 27.44
N ASN A 412 -14.49 15.83 26.39
CA ASN A 412 -14.53 16.92 25.43
C ASN A 412 -15.77 16.74 24.56
N VAL A 413 -16.79 17.55 24.79
CA VAL A 413 -18.07 17.48 24.08
C VAL A 413 -18.42 18.84 23.51
N VAL A 414 -18.77 18.86 22.23
CA VAL A 414 -19.40 19.98 21.55
C VAL A 414 -20.85 19.59 21.28
N GLU A 415 -21.80 20.39 21.72
CA GLU A 415 -23.22 20.19 21.45
C GLU A 415 -23.85 21.46 20.88
N THR A 416 -24.61 21.32 19.80
CA THR A 416 -25.27 22.45 19.14
C THR A 416 -26.49 21.99 18.35
N ASP A 417 -27.37 22.90 17.95
CA ASP A 417 -28.51 22.59 17.11
C ASP A 417 -28.12 22.51 15.61
N ALA A 418 -29.02 21.95 14.79
CA ALA A 418 -28.74 21.72 13.38
C ALA A 418 -28.50 23.00 12.55
N ARG A 419 -29.19 24.10 12.88
CA ARG A 419 -29.04 25.36 12.15
C ARG A 419 -27.67 25.95 12.43
N THR A 420 -27.27 25.98 13.69
CA THR A 420 -25.96 26.48 14.12
C THR A 420 -24.83 25.60 13.58
N TRP A 421 -24.96 24.26 13.65
CA TRP A 421 -23.99 23.33 13.07
C TRP A 421 -23.78 23.58 11.56
N LEU A 422 -24.85 23.60 10.78
CA LEU A 422 -24.74 23.84 9.35
C LEU A 422 -24.25 25.28 9.07
N GLY A 423 -24.59 26.26 9.90
CA GLY A 423 -24.02 27.60 9.83
C GLY A 423 -22.50 27.60 9.97
N LEU A 424 -21.97 26.91 10.99
CA LEU A 424 -20.53 26.75 11.22
C LEU A 424 -19.84 26.01 10.07
N VAL A 425 -20.41 24.90 9.62
CA VAL A 425 -19.86 24.08 8.53
C VAL A 425 -19.75 24.85 7.22
N THR A 426 -20.67 25.79 7.00
CA THR A 426 -20.76 26.59 5.76
C THR A 426 -20.13 27.97 5.87
N GLY A 427 -19.63 28.34 7.06
CA GLY A 427 -19.00 29.63 7.33
C GLY A 427 -19.99 30.80 7.47
N ALA A 428 -21.29 30.52 7.61
CA ALA A 428 -22.32 31.54 7.85
C ALA A 428 -22.33 32.06 9.29
N VAL A 429 -21.80 31.26 10.23
CA VAL A 429 -21.54 31.62 11.63
C VAL A 429 -20.11 31.18 11.93
N THR A 430 -19.34 32.00 12.64
CA THR A 430 -17.98 31.61 13.06
C THR A 430 -18.01 30.86 14.39
N TRP A 431 -16.99 30.04 14.63
CA TRP A 431 -16.88 29.30 15.89
C TRP A 431 -16.91 30.21 17.14
N PRO A 432 -16.15 31.32 17.21
CA PRO A 432 -16.21 32.23 18.36
C PRO A 432 -17.60 32.84 18.58
N GLU A 433 -18.32 33.19 17.52
CA GLU A 433 -19.68 33.74 17.61
C GLU A 433 -20.69 32.72 18.16
N ALA A 434 -20.62 31.47 17.70
CA ALA A 434 -21.51 30.41 18.16
C ALA A 434 -21.30 30.09 19.65
N VAL A 435 -20.05 30.07 20.12
CA VAL A 435 -19.74 29.83 21.53
C VAL A 435 -20.12 31.04 22.40
N ALA A 436 -19.78 32.26 21.97
CA ALA A 436 -20.08 33.47 22.74
C ALA A 436 -21.58 33.73 22.92
N SER A 437 -22.39 33.37 21.92
CA SER A 437 -23.85 33.46 21.97
C SER A 437 -24.52 32.31 22.73
N GLY A 438 -23.78 31.26 23.07
CA GLY A 438 -24.31 30.03 23.67
C GLY A 438 -25.04 29.10 22.69
N ALA A 439 -24.99 29.39 21.38
CA ALA A 439 -25.57 28.53 20.34
C ALA A 439 -24.78 27.22 20.14
N ALA A 440 -23.50 27.20 20.50
CA ALA A 440 -22.69 25.99 20.63
C ALA A 440 -22.14 25.88 22.07
N VAL A 441 -22.39 24.75 22.72
CA VAL A 441 -21.87 24.46 24.06
C VAL A 441 -20.65 23.57 23.89
N ALA A 442 -19.49 24.09 24.30
CA ALA A 442 -18.21 23.40 24.25
C ALA A 442 -17.69 23.14 25.67
N SER A 443 -17.51 21.87 26.04
CA SER A 443 -17.03 21.45 27.36
C SER A 443 -15.78 20.61 27.21
N GLY A 444 -14.66 21.01 27.80
CA GLY A 444 -13.37 20.33 27.71
C GLY A 444 -12.27 21.21 27.14
N THR A 445 -11.01 20.80 27.26
CA THR A 445 -9.85 21.63 26.87
C THR A 445 -9.50 21.52 25.38
N ARG A 446 -10.13 20.60 24.64
CA ARG A 446 -9.86 20.35 23.21
C ARG A 446 -11.06 20.59 22.31
N THR A 447 -12.12 21.19 22.84
CA THR A 447 -13.37 21.41 22.10
C THR A 447 -13.34 22.60 21.16
N ASP A 448 -12.21 23.31 21.03
CA ASP A 448 -12.09 24.40 20.07
C ASP A 448 -12.00 23.82 18.64
N LEU A 449 -13.02 24.10 17.83
CA LEU A 449 -13.11 23.67 16.45
C LEU A 449 -12.88 24.82 15.45
N ALA A 450 -12.34 25.97 15.90
CA ALA A 450 -12.09 27.12 15.04
C ALA A 450 -11.20 26.79 13.82
N ASP A 451 -10.15 26.00 14.03
CA ASP A 451 -9.23 25.61 12.95
C ASP A 451 -9.80 24.51 12.04
N ALA A 452 -10.88 23.84 12.48
CA ALA A 452 -11.54 22.76 11.76
C ALA A 452 -12.73 23.22 10.91
N LEU A 453 -13.27 24.42 11.17
CA LEU A 453 -14.48 24.96 10.54
C LEU A 453 -14.17 26.32 9.88
N PRO A 454 -14.79 26.64 8.72
CA PRO A 454 -15.82 25.88 8.02
C PRO A 454 -15.24 24.75 7.15
N LEU A 455 -15.97 23.63 7.03
CA LEU A 455 -15.59 22.53 6.12
C LEU A 455 -15.86 22.89 4.65
N PHE A 456 -16.84 23.74 4.40
CA PHE A 456 -17.25 24.12 3.06
C PHE A 456 -17.39 25.64 3.00
N PRO A 457 -16.29 26.41 2.93
CA PRO A 457 -16.37 27.87 2.78
C PRO A 457 -17.10 28.26 1.49
N ARG A 458 -17.55 29.52 1.42
CA ARG A 458 -18.20 30.09 0.22
C ARG A 458 -17.23 30.26 -0.94
#